data_AF-A0A523JIA6-F1
#
_entry.id   AF-A0A523JIA6-F1
#
_cell.length_a   1.000
_cell.length_b   1.000
_cell.length_c   1.000
_cell.angle_alpha   90.00
_cell.angle_beta   90.00
_cell.angle_gamma   90.00
#
_symmetry.space_group_name_H-M   'P 1'
#
loop_
_entity.id
_entity.type
_entity.pdbx_description
1 polymer ?
#
loop_
_entity_poly.entity_id
_entity_poly.type
_entity_poly.pdbx_seq_one_letter_code
_entity_poly.pdbx_strand_id
1 'polypeptide(L)'
;MGLKLLILLTLISCSSRNYRRPESFRQTMGRTDATHIDRNLVPRSVARSMNYRAMSRKPASVGDIKKMVNYSNQTLYFLTLASQFRQMRAFTHNPVPEVKHCPKFHTVFLNLKESTPLDAKVGGLKIKISDLKDLKNETYLANHPEVYLPLSDDDLKPSVADEIRKQGIEKATELVRKAMFIHEKKMLSELLELCDRGISDNYFAYRNLITYTLNFDRKFDPSKKNMEILLKTTLFYNMLLIKSLNAQSIAPGRHPASIQKENHLNEHVLYRLKVDWADDYFKEISP
;
A
#
# COMPACT_ATOMS: atom_id res chain seq x y z
N MET A 1 -60.85 -50.91 23.26
CA MET A 1 -60.91 -49.45 22.99
C MET A 1 -59.74 -48.75 23.68
N GLY A 2 -58.52 -48.83 23.14
CA GLY A 2 -57.33 -48.29 23.87
C GLY A 2 -56.15 -47.85 23.01
N LEU A 3 -56.32 -47.71 21.69
CA LEU A 3 -55.20 -47.41 20.76
C LEU A 3 -55.35 -46.09 19.99
N LYS A 4 -56.46 -45.36 20.16
CA LYS A 4 -56.71 -44.10 19.44
C LYS A 4 -56.31 -42.83 20.20
N LEU A 5 -55.96 -42.93 21.49
CA LEU A 5 -55.61 -41.75 22.31
C LEU A 5 -54.10 -41.45 22.35
N LEU A 6 -53.23 -42.39 21.94
CA LEU A 6 -51.77 -42.21 22.04
C LEU A 6 -51.14 -41.49 20.84
N ILE A 7 -51.84 -41.38 19.71
CA ILE A 7 -51.30 -40.78 18.47
C ILE A 7 -51.46 -39.25 18.44
N LEU A 8 -52.36 -38.68 19.27
CA LEU A 8 -52.58 -37.22 19.28
C LEU A 8 -51.58 -36.44 20.16
N LEU A 9 -50.80 -37.10 21.01
CA LEU A 9 -49.87 -36.44 21.95
C LEU A 9 -48.43 -36.30 21.43
N THR A 10 -48.09 -36.90 20.28
CA THR A 10 -46.72 -36.85 19.73
C THR A 10 -46.48 -35.74 18.71
N LEU A 11 -47.50 -34.95 18.34
CA LEU A 11 -47.38 -33.87 17.34
C LEU A 11 -47.17 -32.46 17.93
N ILE A 12 -47.14 -32.30 19.25
CA ILE A 12 -47.03 -30.96 19.89
C ILE A 12 -45.56 -30.63 20.31
N SER A 13 -44.63 -31.56 20.15
CA SER A 13 -43.27 -31.43 20.72
C SER A 13 -42.20 -30.80 19.81
N CYS A 14 -42.55 -30.36 18.59
CA CYS A 14 -41.57 -29.82 17.63
C CYS A 14 -41.63 -28.30 17.39
N SER A 15 -42.53 -27.55 18.03
CA SER A 15 -42.71 -26.11 17.75
C SER A 15 -42.09 -25.15 18.79
N SER A 16 -41.47 -25.65 19.87
CA SER A 16 -41.07 -24.80 21.00
C SER A 16 -39.58 -24.82 21.39
N ARG A 17 -38.70 -25.48 20.62
CA ARG A 17 -37.25 -25.42 20.84
C ARG A 17 -36.53 -24.80 19.65
N ASN A 18 -36.11 -23.55 19.83
CA ASN A 18 -35.19 -22.75 18.99
C ASN A 18 -35.80 -21.85 17.92
N TYR A 19 -36.94 -21.20 18.18
CA TYR A 19 -37.22 -19.92 17.52
C TYR A 19 -36.23 -18.87 18.07
N ARG A 20 -35.02 -18.81 17.51
CA ARG A 20 -34.11 -17.68 17.71
C ARG A 20 -34.84 -16.47 17.14
N ARG A 21 -35.22 -15.55 18.03
CA ARG A 21 -35.79 -14.26 17.66
C ARG A 21 -34.88 -13.66 16.58
N PRO A 22 -35.40 -13.23 15.42
CA PRO A 22 -34.56 -12.56 14.44
C PRO A 22 -33.88 -11.39 15.14
N GLU A 23 -32.55 -11.32 15.04
CA GLU A 23 -31.78 -10.24 15.63
C GLU A 23 -32.37 -8.91 15.13
N SER A 24 -32.53 -7.95 16.03
CA SER A 24 -32.98 -6.62 15.61
C SER A 24 -31.97 -6.03 14.63
N PHE A 25 -32.42 -5.22 13.68
CA PHE A 25 -31.53 -4.49 12.77
C PHE A 25 -30.38 -3.80 13.52
N ARG A 26 -30.65 -3.30 14.73
CA ARG A 26 -29.67 -2.67 15.62
C ARG A 26 -28.63 -3.65 16.19
N GLN A 27 -29.02 -4.89 16.50
CA GLN A 27 -28.10 -5.96 16.93
C GLN A 27 -27.24 -6.48 15.78
N THR A 28 -27.81 -6.59 14.57
CA THR A 28 -27.04 -6.92 13.36
C THR A 28 -26.06 -5.79 13.03
N MET A 29 -26.50 -4.54 13.11
CA MET A 29 -25.67 -3.35 12.93
C MET A 29 -24.56 -3.25 13.99
N GLY A 30 -24.85 -3.54 15.26
CA GLY A 30 -23.84 -3.51 16.34
C GLY A 30 -22.81 -4.65 16.26
N ARG A 31 -23.07 -5.70 15.47
CA ARG A 31 -22.09 -6.71 15.09
C ARG A 31 -21.20 -6.27 13.92
N THR A 32 -21.73 -5.37 13.08
CA THR A 32 -21.04 -4.73 11.96
C THR A 32 -20.53 -3.34 12.28
N ASP A 33 -20.62 -2.87 13.53
CA ASP A 33 -19.80 -1.77 14.00
C ASP A 33 -18.37 -2.26 13.88
N ALA A 34 -17.79 -1.97 12.73
CA ALA A 34 -16.41 -2.23 12.44
C ALA A 34 -15.67 -1.57 13.60
N THR A 35 -15.07 -2.38 14.46
CA THR A 35 -13.92 -1.93 15.21
C THR A 35 -12.97 -1.43 14.13
N HIS A 36 -12.97 -0.11 13.91
CA HIS A 36 -12.00 0.64 13.13
C HIS A 36 -10.68 0.45 13.87
N ILE A 37 -10.12 -0.74 13.74
CA ILE A 37 -8.71 -0.95 13.99
C ILE A 37 -8.12 -0.37 12.73
N ASP A 38 -7.54 0.82 12.85
CA ASP A 38 -6.85 1.52 11.77
C ASP A 38 -5.63 0.67 11.33
N ARG A 39 -5.89 -0.41 10.61
CA ARG A 39 -4.89 -1.35 10.12
C ARG A 39 -4.30 -0.77 8.84
N ASN A 40 -2.98 -0.83 8.71
CA ASN A 40 -2.25 -0.38 7.51
C ASN A 40 -2.29 1.13 7.25
N LEU A 41 -2.24 1.95 8.31
CA LEU A 41 -2.12 3.41 8.19
C LEU A 41 -0.91 3.83 7.34
N VAL A 42 -1.16 4.77 6.41
CA VAL A 42 -0.11 5.37 5.58
C VAL A 42 0.61 6.46 6.38
N PRO A 43 1.95 6.40 6.50
CA PRO A 43 2.71 7.44 7.20
C PRO A 43 2.56 8.81 6.54
N ARG A 44 2.49 9.86 7.35
CA ARG A 44 2.46 11.23 6.84
C ARG A 44 3.85 11.63 6.35
N SER A 45 3.99 11.90 5.06
CA SER A 45 5.20 12.48 4.46
C SER A 45 4.97 13.93 4.02
N VAL A 46 6.07 14.61 3.68
CA VAL A 46 6.07 15.97 3.14
C VAL A 46 6.54 15.91 1.69
N ALA A 47 5.88 16.65 0.79
CA ALA A 47 6.34 16.75 -0.58
C ALA A 47 7.46 17.80 -0.72
N ARG A 48 8.47 17.51 -1.54
CA ARG A 48 9.59 18.43 -1.80
C ARG A 48 9.10 19.67 -2.55
N SER A 49 9.56 20.86 -2.17
CA SER A 49 9.29 22.05 -2.96
C SER A 49 10.04 21.99 -4.29
N MET A 50 9.31 21.99 -5.40
CA MET A 50 9.84 21.89 -6.77
C MET A 50 9.13 22.90 -7.68
N ASN A 51 9.67 23.15 -8.87
CA ASN A 51 8.97 23.92 -9.89
C ASN A 51 7.88 23.07 -10.56
N TYR A 52 6.79 22.85 -9.84
CA TYR A 52 5.67 22.02 -10.29
C TYR A 52 5.07 22.48 -11.63
N ARG A 53 5.16 23.78 -11.96
CA ARG A 53 4.68 24.30 -13.26
C ARG A 53 5.46 23.75 -14.45
N ALA A 54 6.72 23.37 -14.25
CA ALA A 54 7.56 22.75 -15.28
C ALA A 54 7.23 21.26 -15.52
N MET A 55 6.53 20.60 -14.60
CA MET A 55 6.19 19.17 -14.63
C MET A 55 4.99 18.83 -15.52
N SER A 56 4.68 19.66 -16.52
CA SER A 56 3.54 19.43 -17.42
C SER A 56 3.80 18.37 -18.50
N ARG A 57 4.98 17.75 -18.50
CA ARG A 57 5.38 16.81 -19.54
C ARG A 57 4.65 15.48 -19.32
N LYS A 58 3.96 15.02 -20.35
CA LYS A 58 3.40 13.66 -20.36
C LYS A 58 4.55 12.67 -20.59
N PRO A 59 4.64 11.58 -19.82
CA PRO A 59 5.63 10.54 -20.05
C PRO A 59 5.53 10.02 -21.49
N ALA A 60 6.67 9.73 -22.11
CA ALA A 60 6.71 9.14 -23.45
C ALA A 60 5.98 7.78 -23.51
N SER A 61 5.94 7.06 -22.39
CA SER A 61 5.24 5.78 -22.23
C SER A 61 3.71 5.88 -22.32
N VAL A 62 3.10 7.07 -22.25
CA VAL A 62 1.64 7.25 -22.37
C VAL A 62 1.09 6.74 -23.72
N GLY A 63 1.92 6.75 -24.78
CA GLY A 63 1.56 6.17 -26.07
C GLY A 63 1.36 4.65 -26.01
N ASP A 64 2.17 3.96 -25.21
CA ASP A 64 2.10 2.51 -25.04
C ASP A 64 1.06 2.10 -23.99
N ILE A 65 0.76 2.95 -23.00
CA ILE A 65 -0.27 2.71 -21.97
C ILE A 65 -1.66 2.47 -22.58
N LYS A 66 -1.99 3.13 -23.71
CA LYS A 66 -3.26 2.89 -24.43
C LYS A 66 -3.38 1.47 -24.99
N LYS A 67 -2.27 0.75 -25.17
CA LYS A 67 -2.23 -0.64 -25.62
C LYS A 67 -2.20 -1.64 -24.46
N MET A 68 -2.11 -1.16 -23.22
CA MET A 68 -1.98 -2.04 -22.06
C MET A 68 -3.35 -2.57 -21.60
N VAL A 69 -3.32 -3.73 -20.93
CA VAL A 69 -4.52 -4.44 -20.46
C VAL A 69 -5.36 -3.53 -19.57
N ASN A 70 -6.65 -3.42 -19.89
CA ASN A 70 -7.58 -2.57 -19.15
C ASN A 70 -7.98 -3.24 -17.82
N TYR A 71 -7.17 -3.04 -16.78
CA TYR A 71 -7.48 -3.51 -15.44
C TYR A 71 -8.61 -2.71 -14.78
N SER A 72 -9.46 -3.39 -14.01
CA SER A 72 -10.35 -2.71 -13.06
C SER A 72 -9.51 -1.92 -12.03
N ASN A 73 -10.07 -0.87 -11.41
CA ASN A 73 -9.36 -0.11 -10.37
C ASN A 73 -8.87 -1.03 -9.23
N GLN A 74 -9.67 -2.04 -8.90
CA GLN A 74 -9.38 -3.02 -7.86
C GLN A 74 -8.22 -3.94 -8.25
N THR A 75 -8.25 -4.48 -9.47
CA THR A 75 -7.19 -5.32 -10.01
C THR A 75 -5.88 -4.55 -10.14
N LEU A 76 -5.93 -3.31 -10.66
CA LEU A 76 -4.77 -2.45 -10.78
C LEU A 76 -4.15 -2.17 -9.41
N TYR A 77 -4.97 -1.79 -8.42
CA TYR A 77 -4.51 -1.56 -7.05
C TYR A 77 -3.79 -2.78 -6.47
N PHE A 78 -4.43 -3.95 -6.54
CA PHE A 78 -3.85 -5.20 -6.04
C PHE A 78 -2.52 -5.54 -6.71
N LEU A 79 -2.46 -5.49 -8.05
CA LEU A 79 -1.24 -5.80 -8.80
C LEU A 79 -0.10 -4.83 -8.48
N THR A 80 -0.40 -3.53 -8.40
CA THR A 80 0.60 -2.52 -8.04
C THR A 80 1.10 -2.75 -6.62
N LEU A 81 0.21 -2.98 -5.64
CA LEU A 81 0.61 -3.24 -4.26
C LEU A 81 1.45 -4.52 -4.15
N ALA A 82 1.06 -5.59 -4.84
CA ALA A 82 1.80 -6.86 -4.85
C ALA A 82 3.20 -6.70 -5.47
N SER A 83 3.31 -5.92 -6.55
CA SER A 83 4.61 -5.59 -7.16
C SER A 83 5.48 -4.78 -6.22
N GLN A 84 4.93 -3.75 -5.57
CA GLN A 84 5.65 -2.92 -4.60
C GLN A 84 6.08 -3.71 -3.37
N PHE A 85 5.24 -4.62 -2.87
CA PHE A 85 5.57 -5.52 -1.77
C PHE A 85 6.83 -6.32 -2.09
N ARG A 86 6.86 -6.98 -3.25
CA ARG A 86 8.03 -7.74 -3.72
C ARG A 86 9.30 -6.91 -3.83
N GLN A 87 9.18 -5.69 -4.38
CA GLN A 87 10.30 -4.74 -4.43
C GLN A 87 10.80 -4.38 -3.02
N MET A 88 9.90 -4.24 -2.05
CA MET A 88 10.26 -3.88 -0.68
C MET A 88 11.02 -5.00 0.06
N ARG A 89 10.69 -6.28 -0.21
CA ARG A 89 11.38 -7.44 0.39
C ARG A 89 12.86 -7.47 0.09
N ALA A 90 13.27 -6.86 -1.03
CA ALA A 90 14.67 -6.76 -1.41
C ALA A 90 15.53 -6.04 -0.34
N PHE A 91 14.93 -5.19 0.50
CA PHE A 91 15.62 -4.35 1.48
C PHE A 91 15.58 -4.86 2.93
N THR A 92 14.61 -5.70 3.30
CA THR A 92 14.38 -6.11 4.70
C THR A 92 15.13 -7.38 5.08
N HIS A 93 15.42 -8.26 4.11
CA HIS A 93 16.14 -9.54 4.26
C HIS A 93 15.58 -10.53 5.30
N ASN A 94 14.56 -10.13 6.08
CA ASN A 94 13.87 -10.95 7.05
C ASN A 94 12.82 -11.82 6.35
N PRO A 95 12.60 -13.06 6.79
CA PRO A 95 11.61 -13.95 6.20
C PRO A 95 10.20 -13.48 6.56
N VAL A 96 9.60 -12.62 5.72
CA VAL A 96 8.16 -12.37 5.74
C VAL A 96 7.47 -13.43 4.88
N PRO A 97 6.37 -14.06 5.36
CA PRO A 97 5.63 -15.05 4.60
C PRO A 97 5.18 -14.51 3.24
N GLU A 98 5.20 -15.35 2.22
CA GLU A 98 4.71 -14.99 0.89
C GLU A 98 3.22 -15.27 0.76
N VAL A 99 2.54 -14.44 -0.03
CA VAL A 99 1.18 -14.73 -0.49
C VAL A 99 1.24 -15.93 -1.45
N LYS A 100 0.89 -17.11 -0.95
CA LYS A 100 0.88 -18.34 -1.75
C LYS A 100 -0.31 -18.38 -2.70
N HIS A 101 -1.50 -18.07 -2.19
CA HIS A 101 -2.76 -18.16 -2.89
C HIS A 101 -3.55 -16.87 -2.73
N CYS A 102 -4.29 -16.49 -3.77
CA CYS A 102 -5.11 -15.29 -3.77
C CYS A 102 -6.39 -15.52 -4.58
N PRO A 103 -7.45 -16.13 -4.00
CA PRO A 103 -8.62 -16.57 -4.76
C PRO A 103 -9.28 -15.45 -5.57
N LYS A 104 -9.43 -14.25 -4.99
CA LYS A 104 -10.03 -13.08 -5.65
C LYS A 104 -9.24 -12.58 -6.87
N PHE A 105 -7.93 -12.79 -6.90
CA PHE A 105 -7.03 -12.28 -7.93
C PHE A 105 -6.18 -13.40 -8.56
N HIS A 106 -6.65 -14.65 -8.55
CA HIS A 106 -5.80 -15.83 -8.80
C HIS A 106 -5.03 -15.74 -10.12
N THR A 107 -5.73 -15.58 -11.24
CA THR A 107 -5.11 -15.54 -12.58
C THR A 107 -4.15 -14.36 -12.73
N VAL A 108 -4.54 -13.16 -12.31
CA VAL A 108 -3.70 -11.96 -12.45
C VAL A 108 -2.48 -12.02 -11.53
N PHE A 109 -2.61 -12.65 -10.36
CA PHE A 109 -1.52 -12.86 -9.42
C PHE A 109 -0.51 -13.90 -9.92
N LEU A 110 -0.98 -14.99 -10.54
CA LEU A 110 -0.10 -15.96 -11.20
C LEU A 110 0.68 -15.32 -12.34
N ASN A 111 -0.01 -14.58 -13.22
CA ASN A 111 0.64 -13.87 -14.33
C ASN A 111 1.71 -12.88 -13.84
N LEU A 112 1.44 -12.17 -12.73
CA LEU A 112 2.42 -11.28 -12.10
C LEU A 112 3.65 -12.05 -11.61
N LYS A 113 3.46 -13.21 -10.98
CA LYS A 113 4.56 -14.07 -10.51
C LYS A 113 5.43 -14.56 -11.65
N GLU A 114 4.83 -14.93 -12.78
CA GLU A 114 5.54 -15.40 -13.97
C GLU A 114 6.29 -14.26 -14.68
N SER A 115 5.72 -13.05 -14.73
CA SER A 115 6.31 -11.93 -15.46
C SER A 115 7.43 -11.21 -14.73
N THR A 116 7.52 -11.38 -13.41
CA THR A 116 8.56 -10.73 -12.59
C THR A 116 9.38 -11.79 -11.86
N PRO A 117 10.66 -11.99 -12.21
CA PRO A 117 11.51 -12.97 -11.53
C PRO A 117 11.77 -12.58 -10.07
N LEU A 118 12.19 -13.57 -9.28
CA LEU A 118 12.32 -13.49 -7.82
C LEU A 118 13.28 -12.39 -7.35
N ASP A 119 12.96 -11.89 -6.15
CA ASP A 119 13.53 -10.72 -5.48
C ASP A 119 15.07 -10.77 -5.45
N ALA A 120 15.73 -9.99 -6.32
CA ALA A 120 17.17 -9.78 -6.21
C ALA A 120 17.43 -9.07 -4.87
N LYS A 121 18.14 -9.74 -3.96
CA LYS A 121 18.49 -9.14 -2.67
C LYS A 121 19.34 -7.91 -2.90
N VAL A 122 18.87 -6.75 -2.44
CA VAL A 122 19.64 -5.51 -2.47
C VAL A 122 20.48 -5.47 -1.21
N GLY A 123 21.77 -5.79 -1.34
CA GLY A 123 22.70 -5.76 -0.21
C GLY A 123 23.05 -4.32 0.20
N GLY A 124 23.21 -4.11 1.51
CA GLY A 124 23.94 -2.95 2.03
C GLY A 124 23.17 -1.63 2.09
N LEU A 125 21.89 -1.64 2.48
CA LEU A 125 21.17 -0.40 2.80
C LEU A 125 21.93 0.39 3.89
N LYS A 126 22.37 1.61 3.55
CA LYS A 126 23.08 2.52 4.45
C LYS A 126 22.41 3.89 4.44
N ILE A 127 21.74 4.21 5.54
CA ILE A 127 21.05 5.48 5.70
C ILE A 127 22.09 6.54 6.07
N LYS A 128 22.21 7.57 5.23
CA LYS A 128 23.15 8.69 5.44
C LYS A 128 22.38 9.88 6.01
N ILE A 129 22.48 10.08 7.32
CA ILE A 129 22.06 11.31 8.01
C ILE A 129 23.35 11.95 8.54
N SER A 130 23.59 13.22 8.17
CA SER A 130 24.83 13.92 8.54
C SER A 130 24.68 14.62 9.89
N ASP A 131 23.52 15.25 10.14
CA ASP A 131 23.23 15.99 11.37
C ASP A 131 21.77 15.73 11.81
N LEU A 132 21.50 15.75 13.12
CA LEU A 132 20.14 15.73 13.66
C LEU A 132 19.31 16.93 13.18
N LYS A 133 19.94 18.04 12.80
CA LYS A 133 19.29 19.19 12.15
C LYS A 133 18.63 18.82 10.83
N ASP A 134 19.15 17.83 10.11
CA ASP A 134 18.55 17.34 8.87
C ASP A 134 17.14 16.80 9.13
N LEU A 135 16.90 16.22 10.31
CA LEU A 135 15.59 15.71 10.73
C LEU A 135 14.58 16.83 11.08
N LYS A 136 14.98 18.09 11.03
CA LYS A 136 14.08 19.26 11.12
C LYS A 136 13.91 19.97 9.78
N ASN A 137 14.72 19.63 8.77
CA ASN A 137 14.70 20.26 7.47
C ASN A 137 13.67 19.57 6.55
N GLU A 138 12.60 20.28 6.18
CA GLU A 138 11.55 19.73 5.30
C GLU A 138 12.09 19.19 3.97
N THR A 139 13.09 19.85 3.38
CA THR A 139 13.67 19.44 2.10
C THR A 139 14.41 18.12 2.22
N TYR A 140 15.13 17.93 3.33
CA TYR A 140 15.77 16.65 3.63
C TYR A 140 14.71 15.57 3.84
N LEU A 141 13.74 15.82 4.71
CA LEU A 141 12.68 14.87 5.03
C LEU A 141 11.86 14.43 3.80
N ALA A 142 11.64 15.33 2.84
CA ALA A 142 10.94 15.01 1.60
C ALA A 142 11.68 14.01 0.69
N ASN A 143 13.02 13.96 0.77
CA ASN A 143 13.84 12.99 0.04
C ASN A 143 14.10 11.69 0.85
N HIS A 144 13.78 11.71 2.15
CA HIS A 144 14.02 10.63 3.10
C HIS A 144 12.71 10.11 3.71
N PRO A 145 11.74 9.61 2.91
CA PRO A 145 10.44 9.12 3.38
C PRO A 145 10.53 8.01 4.44
N GLU A 146 11.62 7.24 4.45
CA GLU A 146 11.89 6.16 5.39
C GLU A 146 11.96 6.64 6.85
N VAL A 147 12.28 7.91 7.09
CA VAL A 147 12.33 8.47 8.45
C VAL A 147 10.93 8.73 9.03
N TYR A 148 9.89 8.73 8.19
CA TYR A 148 8.49 8.83 8.61
C TYR A 148 7.88 7.48 8.97
N LEU A 149 8.54 6.36 8.67
CA LEU A 149 8.00 5.04 8.95
C LEU A 149 7.79 4.83 10.46
N PRO A 150 6.66 4.23 10.87
CA PRO A 150 6.40 3.92 12.26
C PRO A 150 7.23 2.73 12.73
N LEU A 151 7.57 2.73 14.02
CA LEU A 151 8.22 1.61 14.71
C LEU A 151 7.21 0.72 15.45
N SER A 152 5.91 0.93 15.22
CA SER A 152 4.78 0.19 15.78
C SER A 152 3.89 -0.39 14.68
N ASP A 153 3.28 -1.54 14.97
CA ASP A 153 2.32 -2.21 14.07
C ASP A 153 0.98 -1.46 14.04
N ASP A 154 0.50 -0.96 15.18
CA ASP A 154 -0.85 -0.40 15.29
C ASP A 154 -0.90 1.13 15.31
N ASP A 155 0.25 1.80 15.34
CA ASP A 155 0.32 3.25 15.52
C ASP A 155 1.29 3.92 14.54
N LEU A 156 1.05 5.19 14.24
CA LEU A 156 1.93 6.02 13.40
C LEU A 156 3.13 6.55 14.18
N LYS A 157 3.10 6.43 15.51
CA LYS A 157 4.16 6.91 16.40
C LYS A 157 4.66 5.80 17.34
N PRO A 158 5.94 5.85 17.73
CA PRO A 158 6.98 6.78 17.27
C PRO A 158 7.42 6.50 15.83
N SER A 159 7.81 7.54 15.09
CA SER A 159 8.45 7.35 13.78
C SER A 159 9.96 7.16 13.92
N VAL A 160 10.60 6.65 12.88
CA VAL A 160 12.07 6.52 12.82
C VAL A 160 12.77 7.84 13.16
N ALA A 161 12.32 8.97 12.61
CA ALA A 161 12.88 10.28 12.93
C ALA A 161 12.76 10.64 14.41
N ASP A 162 11.65 10.30 15.06
CA ASP A 162 11.46 10.57 16.49
C ASP A 162 12.44 9.74 17.33
N GLU A 163 12.68 8.50 16.92
CA GLU A 163 13.55 7.59 17.64
C GLU A 163 15.04 7.88 17.40
N ILE A 164 15.43 8.31 16.19
CA ILE A 164 16.78 8.79 15.91
C ILE A 164 17.11 10.02 16.76
N ARG A 165 16.16 10.95 16.95
CA ARG A 165 16.36 12.12 17.82
C ARG A 165 16.60 11.74 19.28
N LYS A 166 16.11 10.57 19.73
CA LYS A 166 16.30 10.08 21.10
C LYS A 166 17.56 9.24 21.25
N GLN A 167 17.81 8.33 20.31
CA GLN A 167 18.85 7.32 20.43
C GLN A 167 20.18 7.74 19.81
N GLY A 168 20.18 8.63 18.82
CA GLY A 168 21.37 9.03 18.07
C GLY A 168 21.34 8.60 16.60
N ILE A 169 22.15 9.28 15.78
CA ILE A 169 22.20 9.08 14.32
C ILE A 169 22.79 7.71 13.96
N GLU A 170 23.69 7.18 14.78
CA GLU A 170 24.33 5.88 14.59
C GLU A 170 23.32 4.73 14.56
N LYS A 171 22.14 4.91 15.19
CA LYS A 171 21.03 3.94 15.16
C LYS A 171 20.13 4.06 13.94
N ALA A 172 20.30 5.05 13.08
CA ALA A 172 19.38 5.32 11.97
C ALA A 172 19.18 4.13 11.02
N THR A 173 20.26 3.47 10.62
CA THR A 173 20.16 2.31 9.70
C THR A 173 19.44 1.13 10.35
N GLU A 174 19.68 0.89 11.64
CA GLU A 174 19.00 -0.17 12.41
C GLU A 174 17.49 0.14 12.54
N LEU A 175 17.15 1.38 12.89
CA LEU A 175 15.77 1.83 13.06
C LEU A 175 15.00 1.80 11.74
N VAL A 176 15.60 2.25 10.64
CA VAL A 176 14.97 2.16 9.31
C VAL A 176 14.71 0.70 8.94
N ARG A 177 15.67 -0.21 9.11
CA ARG A 177 15.45 -1.64 8.81
C ARG A 177 14.31 -2.25 9.63
N LYS A 178 14.22 -1.90 10.91
CA LYS A 178 13.11 -2.33 11.78
C LYS A 178 11.77 -1.80 11.27
N ALA A 179 11.70 -0.51 10.94
CA ALA A 179 10.49 0.12 10.43
C ALA A 179 10.08 -0.44 9.05
N MET A 180 11.05 -0.72 8.19
CA MET A 180 10.83 -1.37 6.89
C MET A 180 10.21 -2.75 7.04
N PHE A 181 10.69 -3.55 8.00
CA PHE A 181 10.12 -4.86 8.28
C PHE A 181 8.67 -4.78 8.79
N ILE A 182 8.36 -3.78 9.63
CA ILE A 182 6.99 -3.50 10.07
C ILE A 182 6.11 -3.09 8.88
N HIS A 183 6.60 -2.19 8.03
CA HIS A 183 5.88 -1.75 6.83
C HIS A 183 5.61 -2.90 5.85
N GLU A 184 6.60 -3.78 5.64
CA GLU A 184 6.44 -4.99 4.83
C GLU A 184 5.35 -5.91 5.37
N LYS A 185 5.28 -6.11 6.70
CA LYS A 185 4.20 -6.89 7.33
C LYS A 185 2.82 -6.26 7.12
N LYS A 186 2.72 -4.93 7.21
CA LYS A 186 1.47 -4.19 6.93
C LYS A 186 1.03 -4.39 5.48
N MET A 187 1.96 -4.26 4.53
CA MET A 187 1.68 -4.53 3.12
C MET A 187 1.23 -5.97 2.90
N LEU A 188 1.86 -6.96 3.54
CA LEU A 188 1.40 -8.35 3.48
C LEU A 188 -0.01 -8.51 4.04
N SER A 189 -0.28 -7.93 5.22
CA SER A 189 -1.60 -7.99 5.84
C SER A 189 -2.68 -7.41 4.92
N GLU A 190 -2.40 -6.30 4.24
CA GLU A 190 -3.31 -5.71 3.28
C GLU A 190 -3.50 -6.61 2.05
N LEU A 191 -2.42 -7.20 1.51
CA LEU A 191 -2.52 -8.13 0.40
C LEU A 191 -3.37 -9.36 0.74
N LEU A 192 -3.23 -9.91 1.95
CA LEU A 192 -4.06 -11.02 2.41
C LEU A 192 -5.53 -10.61 2.54
N GLU A 193 -5.80 -9.42 3.06
CA GLU A 193 -7.16 -8.88 3.12
C GLU A 193 -7.78 -8.74 1.73
N LEU A 194 -7.04 -8.17 0.78
CA LEU A 194 -7.46 -8.08 -0.62
C LEU A 194 -7.68 -9.48 -1.22
N CYS A 195 -6.85 -10.46 -0.91
CA CYS A 195 -7.01 -11.82 -1.42
C CYS A 195 -8.30 -12.50 -0.94
N ASP A 196 -8.71 -12.25 0.30
CA ASP A 196 -9.94 -12.80 0.87
C ASP A 196 -11.18 -12.00 0.42
N ARG A 197 -11.15 -10.68 0.60
CA ARG A 197 -12.34 -9.80 0.48
C ARG A 197 -12.41 -9.09 -0.87
N GLY A 198 -11.26 -8.88 -1.52
CA GLY A 198 -11.10 -8.03 -2.69
C GLY A 198 -10.90 -6.55 -2.35
N ILE A 199 -11.16 -6.12 -1.12
CA ILE A 199 -11.18 -4.71 -0.71
C ILE A 199 -10.37 -4.51 0.56
N SER A 200 -9.83 -3.30 0.74
CA SER A 200 -9.14 -2.82 1.94
C SER A 200 -9.48 -1.33 2.15
N ASP A 201 -9.25 -0.79 3.34
CA ASP A 201 -9.46 0.63 3.63
C ASP A 201 -8.60 1.53 2.73
N ASN A 202 -7.34 1.14 2.51
CA ASN A 202 -6.43 1.84 1.61
C ASN A 202 -6.89 1.76 0.14
N TYR A 203 -7.52 0.65 -0.27
CA TYR A 203 -8.17 0.58 -1.58
C TYR A 203 -9.33 1.58 -1.70
N PHE A 204 -10.14 1.76 -0.65
CA PHE A 204 -11.18 2.79 -0.65
C PHE A 204 -10.60 4.20 -0.70
N ALA A 205 -9.52 4.48 0.03
CA ALA A 205 -8.80 5.75 -0.07
C ALA A 205 -8.31 6.02 -1.50
N TYR A 206 -7.73 5.01 -2.16
CA TYR A 206 -7.33 5.07 -3.56
C TYR A 206 -8.50 5.31 -4.52
N ARG A 207 -9.61 4.59 -4.36
CA ARG A 207 -10.82 4.76 -5.17
C ARG A 207 -11.45 6.15 -4.99
N ASN A 208 -11.45 6.66 -3.77
CA ASN A 208 -11.92 8.00 -3.45
C ASN A 208 -11.03 9.05 -4.11
N LEU A 209 -9.71 8.85 -4.09
CA LEU A 209 -8.76 9.72 -4.79
C LEU A 209 -9.02 9.74 -6.30
N ILE A 210 -9.20 8.59 -6.96
CA ILE A 210 -9.59 8.55 -8.39
C ILE A 210 -10.86 9.36 -8.64
N THR A 211 -11.87 9.15 -7.79
CA THR A 211 -13.15 9.84 -7.91
C THR A 211 -12.97 11.35 -7.75
N TYR A 212 -12.16 11.77 -6.78
CA TYR A 212 -11.82 13.15 -6.53
C TYR A 212 -11.12 13.80 -7.73
N THR A 213 -10.05 13.20 -8.27
CA THR A 213 -9.29 13.77 -9.38
C THR A 213 -10.06 13.77 -10.71
N LEU A 214 -10.94 12.79 -10.94
CA LEU A 214 -11.67 12.70 -12.20
C LEU A 214 -12.97 13.50 -12.22
N ASN A 215 -13.69 13.56 -11.09
CA ASN A 215 -15.06 14.09 -11.07
C ASN A 215 -15.19 15.43 -10.36
N PHE A 216 -14.43 15.65 -9.28
CA PHE A 216 -14.61 16.82 -8.42
C PHE A 216 -13.58 17.92 -8.73
N ASP A 217 -12.31 17.58 -8.74
CA ASP A 217 -11.23 18.52 -9.04
C ASP A 217 -10.70 18.29 -10.45
N ARG A 218 -11.38 18.89 -11.43
CA ARG A 218 -10.95 18.84 -12.84
C ARG A 218 -9.60 19.55 -13.08
N LYS A 219 -9.03 20.21 -12.07
CA LYS A 219 -7.74 20.91 -12.09
C LYS A 219 -6.83 20.37 -10.98
N PHE A 220 -6.75 19.05 -10.84
CA PHE A 220 -5.74 18.38 -10.02
C PHE A 220 -4.33 18.54 -10.63
N ASP A 221 -3.92 19.79 -10.76
CA ASP A 221 -2.72 20.26 -11.43
C ASP A 221 -1.49 20.06 -10.53
N PRO A 222 -0.27 20.06 -11.11
CA PRO A 222 0.96 19.93 -10.35
C PRO A 222 1.07 20.99 -9.24
N SER A 223 1.14 20.56 -7.98
CA SER A 223 1.41 21.42 -6.83
C SER A 223 1.91 20.61 -5.64
N LYS A 224 2.61 21.28 -4.70
CA LYS A 224 3.04 20.67 -3.42
C LYS A 224 1.86 20.03 -2.70
N LYS A 225 0.74 20.76 -2.58
CA LYS A 225 -0.49 20.29 -1.93
C LYS A 225 -1.06 19.03 -2.59
N ASN A 226 -1.13 19.01 -3.93
CA ASN A 226 -1.69 17.86 -4.65
C ASN A 226 -0.76 16.65 -4.57
N MET A 227 0.56 16.86 -4.60
CA MET A 227 1.52 15.78 -4.34
C MET A 227 1.39 15.22 -2.92
N GLU A 228 1.23 16.07 -1.91
CA GLU A 228 0.95 15.62 -0.53
C GLU A 228 -0.37 14.84 -0.42
N ILE A 229 -1.39 15.17 -1.22
CA ILE A 229 -2.63 14.38 -1.30
C ILE A 229 -2.35 12.99 -1.89
N LEU A 230 -1.56 12.90 -2.97
CA LEU A 230 -1.18 11.61 -3.57
C LEU A 230 -0.43 10.74 -2.55
N LEU A 231 0.56 11.31 -1.86
CA LEU A 231 1.41 10.62 -0.90
C LEU A 231 0.68 10.13 0.38
N LYS A 232 -0.57 10.53 0.60
CA LYS A 232 -1.43 9.95 1.66
C LYS A 232 -1.98 8.57 1.30
N THR A 233 -1.76 8.10 0.08
CA THR A 233 -2.20 6.78 -0.36
C THR A 233 -1.04 5.80 -0.43
N THR A 234 -1.30 4.54 -0.09
CA THR A 234 -0.29 3.47 0.02
C THR A 234 0.56 3.34 -1.24
N LEU A 235 -0.08 3.35 -2.42
CA LEU A 235 0.64 3.14 -3.68
C LEU A 235 1.67 4.24 -3.96
N PHE A 236 1.30 5.51 -3.78
CA PHE A 236 2.19 6.64 -4.06
C PHE A 236 3.25 6.81 -2.97
N TYR A 237 2.90 6.56 -1.70
CA TYR A 237 3.88 6.54 -0.62
C TYR A 237 4.94 5.44 -0.85
N ASN A 238 4.52 4.25 -1.28
CA ASN A 238 5.45 3.17 -1.59
C ASN A 238 6.32 3.48 -2.81
N MET A 239 5.79 4.15 -3.84
CA MET A 239 6.62 4.63 -4.97
C MET A 239 7.73 5.55 -4.46
N LEU A 240 7.38 6.52 -3.60
CA LEU A 240 8.34 7.43 -2.97
C LEU A 240 9.41 6.67 -2.17
N LEU A 241 8.96 5.75 -1.30
CA LEU A 241 9.82 4.97 -0.42
C LEU A 241 10.78 4.07 -1.21
N ILE A 242 10.29 3.31 -2.18
CA ILE A 242 11.12 2.44 -3.02
C ILE A 242 12.16 3.26 -3.80
N LYS A 243 11.79 4.42 -4.33
CA LYS A 243 12.73 5.31 -5.02
C LYS A 243 13.85 5.79 -4.10
N SER A 244 13.51 6.25 -2.89
CA SER A 244 14.52 6.70 -1.93
C SER A 244 15.44 5.55 -1.47
N LEU A 245 14.89 4.37 -1.17
CA LEU A 245 15.69 3.21 -0.76
C LEU A 245 16.65 2.73 -1.86
N ASN A 246 16.20 2.73 -3.12
CA ASN A 246 17.06 2.40 -4.27
C ASN A 246 18.24 3.37 -4.38
N ALA A 247 17.99 4.68 -4.23
CA ALA A 247 19.05 5.69 -4.27
C ALA A 247 20.08 5.55 -3.12
N GLN A 248 19.67 4.97 -1.99
CA GLN A 248 20.53 4.76 -0.82
C GLN A 248 21.25 3.39 -0.82
N SER A 249 20.96 2.52 -1.79
CA SER A 249 21.59 1.21 -1.89
C SER A 249 22.99 1.28 -2.53
N ILE A 250 23.96 0.55 -1.97
CA ILE A 250 25.39 0.62 -2.35
C ILE A 250 25.66 -0.05 -3.71
N ALA A 251 24.78 -0.95 -4.14
CA ALA A 251 24.85 -1.55 -5.45
C ALA A 251 23.47 -1.42 -6.11
N PRO A 252 23.30 -0.60 -7.17
CA PRO A 252 22.15 -0.80 -8.05
C PRO A 252 22.31 -2.22 -8.58
N GLY A 253 21.42 -3.12 -8.14
CA GLY A 253 21.42 -4.48 -8.66
C GLY A 253 21.43 -4.39 -10.17
N ARG A 254 22.47 -4.91 -10.83
CA ARG A 254 22.47 -5.08 -12.28
C ARG A 254 21.35 -6.07 -12.57
N HIS A 255 20.14 -5.57 -12.80
CA HIS A 255 19.07 -6.39 -13.31
C HIS A 255 19.46 -6.77 -14.74
N PRO A 256 19.49 -8.07 -15.09
CA PRO A 256 19.60 -8.49 -16.48
C PRO A 256 18.54 -7.76 -17.31
N ALA A 257 18.90 -7.30 -18.51
CA ALA A 257 17.97 -6.56 -19.39
C ALA A 257 16.67 -7.34 -19.69
N SER A 258 16.69 -8.68 -19.59
CA SER A 258 15.51 -9.54 -19.73
C SER A 258 14.54 -9.50 -18.53
N ILE A 259 14.98 -8.99 -17.36
CA ILE A 259 14.17 -8.77 -16.16
C ILE A 259 13.46 -7.40 -16.20
N GLN A 260 13.89 -6.49 -17.08
CA GLN A 260 13.26 -5.19 -17.33
C GLN A 260 12.04 -5.28 -18.26
N LYS A 261 11.22 -6.34 -18.18
CA LYS A 261 9.82 -6.12 -18.51
C LYS A 261 9.25 -5.27 -17.39
N GLU A 262 9.43 -3.96 -17.51
CA GLU A 262 8.80 -2.98 -16.64
C GLU A 262 7.30 -3.31 -16.63
N ASN A 263 6.84 -3.87 -15.52
CA ASN A 263 5.43 -3.91 -15.26
C ASN A 263 5.06 -2.45 -15.00
N HIS A 264 4.54 -1.78 -16.04
CA HIS A 264 4.13 -0.37 -16.05
C HIS A 264 2.93 -0.07 -15.13
N LEU A 265 2.76 -0.85 -14.06
CA LEU A 265 1.66 -0.79 -13.12
C LEU A 265 1.61 0.56 -12.38
N ASN A 266 2.78 1.15 -12.07
CA ASN A 266 2.84 2.47 -11.48
C ASN A 266 2.35 3.54 -12.47
N GLU A 267 2.80 3.46 -13.72
CA GLU A 267 2.41 4.36 -14.81
C GLU A 267 0.93 4.23 -15.15
N HIS A 268 0.37 3.01 -15.10
CA HIS A 268 -1.06 2.79 -15.18
C HIS A 268 -1.83 3.49 -14.06
N VAL A 269 -1.31 3.48 -12.83
CA VAL A 269 -1.91 4.17 -11.69
C VAL A 269 -1.90 5.68 -11.95
N LEU A 270 -0.76 6.24 -12.37
CA LEU A 270 -0.65 7.67 -12.71
C LEU A 270 -1.63 8.06 -13.82
N TYR A 271 -1.67 7.29 -14.90
CA TYR A 271 -2.56 7.49 -16.04
C TYR A 271 -4.04 7.41 -15.65
N ARG A 272 -4.42 6.41 -14.83
CA ARG A 272 -5.80 6.21 -14.37
C ARG A 272 -6.30 7.41 -13.56
N LEU A 273 -5.42 8.05 -12.78
CA LEU A 273 -5.75 9.24 -11.99
C LEU A 273 -5.61 10.55 -12.78
N LYS A 274 -5.08 10.51 -14.01
CA LYS A 274 -4.67 11.67 -14.83
C LYS A 274 -3.62 12.56 -14.13
N VAL A 275 -2.72 11.93 -13.39
CA VAL A 275 -1.62 12.59 -12.66
C VAL A 275 -0.27 12.22 -13.25
N ASP A 276 -0.20 12.13 -14.57
CA ASP A 276 1.03 11.80 -15.31
C ASP A 276 2.22 12.69 -14.92
N TRP A 277 1.95 13.94 -14.54
CA TRP A 277 2.93 14.91 -14.05
C TRP A 277 3.65 14.47 -12.76
N ALA A 278 3.06 13.57 -11.96
CA ALA A 278 3.67 13.09 -10.74
C ALA A 278 4.86 12.15 -11.02
N ASP A 279 4.96 11.60 -12.23
CA ASP A 279 6.12 10.78 -12.63
C ASP A 279 7.42 11.60 -12.58
N ASP A 280 7.38 12.87 -13.02
CA ASP A 280 8.53 13.77 -12.98
C ASP A 280 9.01 14.02 -11.54
N TYR A 281 8.07 14.16 -10.58
CA TYR A 281 8.40 14.27 -9.16
C TYR A 281 9.19 13.06 -8.65
N PHE A 282 8.76 11.84 -8.98
CA PHE A 282 9.45 10.62 -8.54
C PHE A 282 10.81 10.41 -9.22
N LYS A 283 11.02 10.95 -10.43
CA LYS A 283 12.33 10.96 -11.11
C LYS A 283 13.32 11.91 -10.45
N GLU A 284 12.85 13.07 -9.98
CA GLU A 284 13.69 14.11 -9.36
C GLU A 284 14.06 13.84 -7.90
N ILE A 285 13.45 12.83 -7.26
CA ILE A 285 13.73 12.44 -5.86
C ILE A 285 15.04 11.66 -5.69
N SER A 286 15.69 11.26 -6.78
CA SER A 286 17.04 10.71 -6.68
C SER A 286 18.05 11.83 -6.35
N PRO A 287 18.87 11.68 -5.29
CA PRO A 287 20.04 12.54 -5.04
C PRO A 287 21.07 12.44 -6.16
#